data_AF-A0A7C9B2T9-F1
#
_entry.id   AF-A0A7C9B2T9-F1
#
_cell.length_a   1.000
_cell.length_b   1.000
_cell.length_c   1.000
_cell.angle_alpha   90.00
_cell.angle_beta   90.00
_cell.angle_gamma   90.00
#
_symmetry.space_group_name_H-M   'P 1'
#
loop_
_entity.id
_entity.type
_entity.pdbx_description
1 polymer ?
#
loop_
_entity_poly.entity_id
_entity_poly.type
_entity_poly.pdbx_seq_one_letter_code
_entity_poly.pdbx_strand_id
1 'polypeptide(L)'
;PASPGIFSAVEPLSRSLKRLGKPLTGDDGIIYACSGRFFNAFTSNGSMAWSLHLNYTCNGSMAPVYGGKRKVYIVAENRVLMINSLNIGTPEPAVEPFFGNESAE
;
A
#
# COMPACT_ATOMS: atom_id res chain seq x y z
N PRO A 1 46.67 -8.88 23.19
CA PRO A 1 45.94 -7.79 22.49
C PRO A 1 45.15 -8.36 21.30
N ALA A 2 43.84 -8.55 21.47
CA ALA A 2 42.97 -9.06 20.43
C ALA A 2 42.51 -7.91 19.52
N SER A 3 42.75 -8.05 18.21
CA SER A 3 42.26 -7.14 17.18
C SER A 3 40.72 -7.15 17.14
N PRO A 4 40.04 -6.00 17.00
CA PRO A 4 38.60 -5.99 16.88
C PRO A 4 38.21 -6.48 15.49
N GLY A 5 37.58 -7.66 15.44
CA GLY A 5 37.02 -8.23 14.23
C GLY A 5 35.95 -7.31 13.64
N ILE A 6 36.15 -6.92 12.39
CA ILE A 6 35.12 -6.31 11.55
C ILE A 6 34.03 -7.35 11.38
N PHE A 7 32.91 -7.19 12.10
CA PHE A 7 31.69 -7.92 11.79
C PHE A 7 31.21 -7.45 10.43
N SER A 8 31.58 -8.19 9.38
CA SER A 8 30.91 -8.11 8.09
C SER A 8 29.47 -8.56 8.33
N ALA A 9 28.57 -7.59 8.47
CA ALA A 9 27.15 -7.86 8.40
C ALA A 9 26.86 -8.36 7.00
N VAL A 10 26.90 -9.68 6.82
CA VAL A 10 26.18 -10.33 5.73
C VAL A 10 24.71 -10.15 6.09
N GLU A 11 24.13 -9.03 5.68
CA GLU A 11 22.67 -8.88 5.65
C GLU A 11 22.13 -10.09 4.88
N PRO A 12 21.18 -10.87 5.44
CA PRO A 12 20.46 -11.82 4.63
C PRO A 12 19.58 -11.00 3.67
N LEU A 13 20.13 -10.75 2.49
CA LEU A 13 19.43 -10.29 1.30
C LEU A 13 18.19 -11.17 1.13
N SER A 14 17.01 -10.57 1.32
CA SER A 14 15.66 -11.16 1.11
C SER A 14 15.04 -12.00 2.25
N ARG A 15 14.87 -11.41 3.44
CA ARG A 15 13.49 -11.38 3.93
C ARG A 15 12.80 -10.28 3.14
N SER A 16 11.81 -10.63 2.33
CA SER A 16 10.80 -9.70 1.81
C SER A 16 10.09 -9.05 3.01
N LEU A 17 10.77 -8.13 3.70
CA LEU A 17 10.11 -7.16 4.56
C LEU A 17 9.21 -6.41 3.59
N LYS A 18 7.90 -6.63 3.69
CA LYS A 18 6.94 -5.95 2.83
C LYS A 18 7.01 -4.45 3.15
N ARG A 19 7.94 -3.76 2.49
CA ARG A 19 8.21 -2.34 2.71
C ARG A 19 6.96 -1.55 2.34
N LEU A 20 6.65 -0.53 3.14
CA LEU A 20 5.64 0.43 2.78
C LEU A 20 6.14 1.24 1.58
N GLY A 21 5.27 1.40 0.59
CA GLY A 21 5.50 2.27 -0.56
C GLY A 21 5.39 3.75 -0.18
N LYS A 22 5.47 4.62 -1.20
CA LYS A 22 5.24 6.06 -0.99
C LYS A 22 3.83 6.29 -0.41
N PRO A 23 3.68 7.10 0.65
CA PRO A 23 2.39 7.31 1.29
C PRO A 23 1.58 8.44 0.62
N LEU A 24 0.30 8.49 0.97
CA LEU A 24 -0.62 9.62 0.76
C LEU A 24 -1.19 10.03 2.13
N THR A 25 -1.16 11.30 2.48
CA THR A 25 -1.91 11.83 3.63
C THR A 25 -3.23 12.39 3.14
N GLY A 26 -4.34 11.83 3.60
CA GLY A 26 -5.68 12.34 3.31
C GLY A 26 -6.00 13.58 4.14
N ASP A 27 -6.99 14.36 3.69
CA ASP A 27 -7.48 15.55 4.41
C ASP A 27 -8.12 15.19 5.77
N ASP A 28 -8.49 13.91 5.96
CA ASP A 28 -8.97 13.33 7.21
C ASP A 28 -7.85 12.97 8.20
N GLY A 29 -6.59 13.25 7.85
CA GLY A 29 -5.41 12.95 8.66
C GLY A 29 -5.03 11.46 8.66
N ILE A 30 -5.69 10.64 7.83
CA ILE A 30 -5.33 9.24 7.63
C ILE A 30 -4.18 9.15 6.62
N ILE A 31 -3.20 8.32 6.92
CA ILE A 31 -2.04 8.07 6.06
C ILE A 31 -2.26 6.74 5.36
N TYR A 32 -2.24 6.74 4.03
CA TYR A 32 -2.42 5.56 3.20
C TYR A 32 -1.10 5.11 2.58
N ALA A 33 -0.81 3.82 2.61
CA ALA A 33 0.36 3.26 1.96
C ALA A 33 0.14 1.82 1.49
N CYS A 34 0.71 1.50 0.32
CA CYS A 34 0.72 0.15 -0.22
C CYS A 34 1.88 -0.68 0.36
N SER A 35 1.67 -1.99 0.47
CA SER A 35 2.68 -2.98 0.86
C SER A 35 2.39 -4.32 0.18
N GLY A 36 3.07 -4.58 -0.95
CA GLY A 36 2.75 -5.73 -1.81
C GLY A 36 1.29 -5.69 -2.28
N ARG A 37 0.48 -6.66 -1.86
CA ARG A 37 -0.96 -6.75 -2.17
C ARG A 37 -1.88 -6.14 -1.09
N PHE A 38 -1.33 -5.32 -0.20
CA PHE A 38 -2.10 -4.68 0.86
C PHE A 38 -2.11 -3.17 0.67
N PHE A 39 -3.29 -2.58 0.77
CA PHE A 39 -3.48 -1.15 0.94
C PHE A 39 -3.81 -0.88 2.41
N ASN A 40 -2.94 -0.15 3.10
CA ASN A 40 -3.04 0.06 4.54
C ASN A 40 -3.37 1.52 4.83
N ALA A 41 -4.20 1.73 5.85
CA ALA A 41 -4.47 3.04 6.42
C ALA A 41 -3.92 3.11 7.83
N PHE A 42 -3.32 4.24 8.16
CA PHE A 42 -2.75 4.54 9.47
C PHE A 42 -3.36 5.83 10.00
N THR A 43 -3.66 5.86 11.28
CA THR A 43 -3.99 7.11 11.97
C THR A 43 -2.76 8.02 12.02
N SER A 44 -2.98 9.32 12.25
CA SER A 44 -1.90 10.32 12.33
C SER A 44 -0.87 10.04 13.45
N ASN A 45 -1.24 9.24 14.46
CA ASN A 45 -0.33 8.76 15.51
C ASN A 45 0.50 7.52 15.10
N GLY A 46 0.38 7.05 13.86
CA GLY A 46 1.11 5.90 13.30
C GLY A 46 0.49 4.52 13.55
N SER A 47 -0.64 4.43 14.27
CA SER A 47 -1.34 3.15 14.49
C SER A 47 -2.08 2.69 13.24
N MET A 48 -2.20 1.38 13.02
CA MET A 48 -2.94 0.84 11.86
C MET A 48 -4.45 1.00 12.08
N ALA A 49 -5.12 1.74 11.20
CA ALA A 49 -6.57 1.90 11.22
C ALA A 49 -7.27 0.70 10.58
N TRP A 50 -6.81 0.30 9.39
CA TRP A 50 -7.30 -0.88 8.67
C TRP A 50 -6.33 -1.30 7.57
N SER A 51 -6.53 -2.51 7.04
CA SER A 51 -5.78 -3.05 5.92
C SER A 51 -6.72 -3.74 4.95
N LEU A 52 -6.55 -3.47 3.66
CA LEU A 52 -7.34 -4.02 2.57
C LEU A 52 -6.46 -4.90 1.70
N HIS A 53 -6.82 -6.18 1.57
CA HIS A 53 -6.16 -7.09 0.65
C HIS A 53 -6.66 -6.83 -0.77
N LEU A 54 -5.74 -6.71 -1.72
CA LEU A 54 -5.99 -6.49 -3.13
C LEU A 54 -5.69 -7.78 -3.90
N ASN A 55 -6.38 -7.97 -5.02
CA ASN A 55 -6.06 -9.06 -5.95
C ASN A 55 -4.77 -8.80 -6.74
N TYR A 56 -4.31 -7.55 -6.75
CA TYR A 56 -3.15 -7.09 -7.52
C TYR A 56 -2.06 -6.56 -6.61
N THR A 57 -0.82 -6.62 -7.08
CA THR A 57 0.34 -6.10 -6.37
C THR A 57 0.48 -4.60 -6.64
N CYS A 58 0.40 -3.77 -5.59
CA CYS A 58 0.61 -2.33 -5.71
C CYS A 58 2.00 -2.01 -6.24
N ASN A 59 2.10 -0.95 -7.03
CA ASN A 59 3.38 -0.31 -7.33
C ASN A 59 3.79 0.61 -6.17
N GLY A 60 4.60 0.09 -5.23
CA GLY A 60 5.07 0.85 -4.07
C GLY A 60 5.97 2.05 -4.39
N SER A 61 6.45 2.19 -5.63
CA SER A 61 7.23 3.37 -6.05
C SER A 61 6.35 4.59 -6.36
N MET A 62 5.04 4.41 -6.50
CA MET A 62 4.06 5.47 -6.74
C MET A 62 3.22 5.70 -5.48
N ALA A 63 3.01 6.98 -5.14
CA ALA A 63 2.10 7.32 -4.05
C ALA A 63 0.64 7.11 -4.50
N PRO A 64 -0.26 6.69 -3.59
CA PRO A 64 -1.69 6.81 -3.82
C PRO A 64 -2.07 8.27 -4.12
N VAL A 65 -3.12 8.48 -4.89
CA VAL A 65 -3.60 9.82 -5.27
C VAL A 65 -4.99 10.04 -4.72
N TYR A 66 -5.20 11.18 -4.06
CA TYR A 66 -6.50 11.56 -3.58
C TYR A 66 -7.42 11.97 -4.74
N GLY A 67 -8.57 11.29 -4.84
CA GLY A 67 -9.58 11.52 -5.86
C GLY A 67 -10.68 12.50 -5.49
N GLY A 68 -10.64 13.05 -4.27
CA GLY A 68 -11.78 13.77 -3.68
C GLY A 68 -12.89 12.83 -3.22
N LYS A 69 -13.80 13.34 -2.39
CA LYS A 69 -14.96 12.59 -1.85
C LYS A 69 -14.58 11.19 -1.31
N ARG A 70 -13.44 11.08 -0.62
CA ARG A 70 -12.95 9.85 0.03
C ARG A 70 -12.58 8.71 -0.96
N LYS A 71 -12.33 9.04 -2.23
CA LYS A 71 -11.76 8.12 -3.22
C LYS A 71 -10.24 8.21 -3.20
N VAL A 72 -9.58 7.05 -3.27
CA VAL A 72 -8.13 6.98 -3.43
C VAL A 72 -7.81 6.13 -4.65
N TYR A 73 -6.94 6.63 -5.52
CA TYR A 73 -6.47 5.92 -6.69
C TYR A 73 -5.09 5.34 -6.44
N ILE A 74 -4.88 4.09 -6.82
CA ILE A 74 -3.57 3.43 -6.74
C ILE A 74 -3.23 2.77 -8.07
N VAL A 75 -1.94 2.68 -8.37
CA VAL A 75 -1.43 1.87 -9.47
C VAL A 75 -1.03 0.51 -8.92
N ALA A 76 -1.58 -0.55 -9.50
CA ALA A 76 -1.26 -1.92 -9.17
C ALA A 76 -1.05 -2.72 -10.46
N GLU A 77 0.12 -3.36 -10.57
CA GLU A 77 0.55 -4.03 -11.80
C GLU A 77 0.37 -3.13 -13.04
N ASN A 78 -0.51 -3.49 -13.98
CA ASN A 78 -0.81 -2.72 -15.19
C ASN A 78 -2.14 -1.95 -15.12
N ARG A 79 -2.65 -1.68 -13.91
CA ARG A 79 -4.00 -1.14 -13.69
C ARG A 79 -4.01 0.05 -12.74
N VAL A 80 -5.05 0.87 -12.86
CA VAL A 80 -5.43 1.89 -11.87
C VAL A 80 -6.67 1.39 -11.15
N LEU A 81 -6.57 1.23 -9.83
CA LEU A 81 -7.67 0.85 -8.96
C LEU A 81 -8.21 2.08 -8.25
N MET A 82 -9.53 2.18 -8.12
CA MET A 82 -10.20 3.15 -7.28
C MET A 82 -10.63 2.45 -5.99
N ILE A 83 -10.23 3.00 -4.86
CA ILE A 83 -10.59 2.53 -3.53
C ILE A 83 -11.55 3.53 -2.91
N ASN A 84 -12.73 3.06 -2.54
CA ASN A 84 -13.70 3.85 -1.79
C ASN A 84 -13.50 3.60 -0.29
N SER A 85 -12.97 4.59 0.44
CA SER A 85 -12.67 4.42 1.86
C SER A 85 -13.90 4.40 2.78
N LEU A 86 -15.12 4.65 2.25
CA LEU A 86 -16.38 4.50 2.99
C LEU A 86 -16.87 3.05 3.09
N ASN A 87 -16.52 2.23 2.12
CA ASN A 87 -17.13 0.90 1.97
C ASN A 87 -16.35 -0.20 2.71
N ILE A 88 -15.31 0.17 3.45
CA ILE A 88 -14.46 -0.75 4.20
C ILE A 88 -15.25 -1.24 5.42
N GLY A 89 -15.82 -2.44 5.30
CA GLY A 89 -16.73 -3.04 6.29
C GLY A 89 -18.21 -3.00 5.90
N THR A 90 -18.53 -2.53 4.69
CA THR A 90 -19.90 -2.56 4.12
C THR A 90 -20.01 -3.66 3.04
N PRO A 91 -21.23 -4.11 2.67
CA PRO A 91 -21.41 -5.10 1.62
C PRO A 91 -21.05 -4.62 0.21
N GLU A 92 -20.83 -3.31 0.00
CA GLU A 92 -20.38 -2.79 -1.30
C GLU A 92 -18.86 -3.01 -1.50
N PRO A 93 -18.42 -3.31 -2.74
CA PRO A 93 -17.00 -3.51 -3.01
C PRO A 93 -16.19 -2.24 -2.74
N ALA A 94 -15.20 -2.34 -1.86
CA ALA A 94 -14.32 -1.23 -1.54
C ALA A 94 -13.27 -0.92 -2.63
N VAL A 95 -13.11 -1.81 -3.63
CA VAL A 95 -12.14 -1.69 -4.73
C VAL A 95 -12.84 -1.91 -6.05
N GLU A 96 -12.67 -0.98 -6.98
CA GLU A 96 -13.16 -1.11 -8.35
C GLU A 96 -12.01 -0.82 -9.34
N PRO A 97 -11.86 -1.61 -10.42
CA PRO A 97 -10.96 -1.24 -11.52
C PRO A 97 -11.45 0.06 -12.16
N PHE A 98 -10.61 1.09 -12.18
CA PHE A 98 -10.92 2.35 -12.85
C PHE A 98 -10.37 2.38 -14.27
N PHE A 99 -9.18 1.79 -14.46
CA PHE A 99 -8.54 1.67 -15.76
C PHE A 99 -7.67 0.40 -15.83
N GLY A 100 -7.74 -0.32 -16.94
CA GLY A 100 -7.05 -1.59 -17.16
C GLY A 100 -8.02 -2.67 -17.67
N ASN A 101 -7.56 -3.53 -18.56
CA ASN A 101 -8.33 -4.63 -19.12
C ASN A 101 -8.57 -5.73 -18.06
N GLU A 102 -9.79 -6.26 -17.98
CA GLU A 102 -10.07 -7.46 -17.17
C GLU A 102 -9.52 -8.75 -17.80
N SER A 103 -9.18 -8.74 -19.08
CA SER A 103 -8.78 -9.94 -19.81
C SER A 103 -7.30 -10.28 -19.58
N ALA A 104 -7.03 -11.09 -18.57
CA ALA A 104 -6.00 -12.13 -18.67
C ALA A 104 -6.75 -13.46 -18.74
N GLU A 105 -7.10 -13.85 -19.97
CA GLU A 105 -7.38 -15.24 -20.31
C GLU A 105 -6.05 -15.91 -20.70
#